data_AF-A0A3D5K6U6-F1
#
_entry.id   AF-A0A3D5K6U6-F1
#
_cell.length_a   1.000
_cell.length_b   1.000
_cell.length_c   1.000
_cell.angle_alpha   90.00
_cell.angle_beta   90.00
_cell.angle_gamma   90.00
#
_symmetry.space_group_name_H-M   'P 1'
#
loop_
_entity.id
_entity.type
_entity.pdbx_description
1 polymer ?
#
loop_
_entity_poly.entity_id
_entity_poly.type
_entity_poly.pdbx_seq_one_letter_code
_entity_poly.pdbx_strand_id
1 'polypeptide(L)'
;MSETVDLRTAWTAFCDRLKDGADVVLDLDLPIDEADRAEGLRALLRRLSSEVSRDLEGGGTSYPELAWVHPFKNGQDNPDGLYQIASLDLSRTYRLSGTVGSVRYLGITAMTTDFSAGAIEQFLNLNGDELPTDVDGRFSIAFGAGPPPEPAIGEAPDGAWFELPPRRCSLLVRQFFSDWEDEVPADLHLECTDPGPSTSRLEPRELAPYLVRIADQVVEMTAFWARFGASHLEREEVNGFDHIQSAQGSASNLGGSVDQGYGQAWYRVGEDEALLLEVKIPDCAYWEIQLG
;
A
#
# COMPACT_ATOMS: atom_id res chain seq x y z
N MET A 1 -7.49 -35.96 11.47
CA MET A 1 -8.84 -35.73 10.91
C MET A 1 -8.91 -34.25 10.62
N SER A 2 -8.95 -33.84 9.35
CA SER A 2 -9.08 -32.41 9.00
C SER A 2 -10.42 -31.93 9.55
N GLU A 3 -10.40 -30.89 10.39
CA GLU A 3 -11.60 -30.23 10.86
C GLU A 3 -12.36 -29.69 9.63
N THR A 4 -13.62 -30.08 9.46
CA THR A 4 -14.45 -29.61 8.35
C THR A 4 -14.82 -28.17 8.63
N VAL A 5 -14.34 -27.24 7.80
CA VAL A 5 -14.70 -25.82 7.92
C VAL A 5 -16.16 -25.62 7.50
N ASP A 6 -16.97 -25.06 8.41
CA ASP A 6 -18.33 -24.61 8.10
C ASP A 6 -18.29 -23.22 7.44
N LEU A 7 -18.38 -23.21 6.12
CA LEU A 7 -18.38 -21.98 5.31
C LEU A 7 -19.55 -21.04 5.64
N ARG A 8 -20.70 -21.55 6.09
CA ARG A 8 -21.83 -20.70 6.46
C ARG A 8 -21.52 -19.89 7.71
N THR A 9 -20.92 -20.53 8.71
CA THR A 9 -20.50 -19.86 9.93
C THR A 9 -19.39 -18.84 9.63
N ALA A 10 -18.39 -19.21 8.85
CA ALA A 10 -17.31 -18.29 8.46
C ALA A 10 -17.83 -17.06 7.69
N TRP A 11 -18.74 -17.25 6.73
CA TRP A 11 -19.36 -16.15 5.99
C TRP A 11 -20.23 -15.25 6.87
N THR A 12 -21.02 -15.82 7.78
CA THR A 12 -21.83 -15.04 8.72
C THR A 12 -20.94 -14.17 9.60
N ALA A 13 -19.87 -14.75 10.17
CA ALA A 13 -18.92 -14.02 11.00
C ALA A 13 -18.21 -12.88 10.23
N PHE A 14 -17.85 -13.12 8.97
CA PHE A 14 -17.32 -12.09 8.08
C PHE A 14 -18.28 -10.91 7.92
N CYS A 15 -19.55 -11.18 7.60
CA CYS A 15 -20.56 -10.14 7.48
C CYS A 15 -20.84 -9.40 8.79
N ASP A 16 -20.85 -10.11 9.92
CA ASP A 16 -21.05 -9.51 11.23
C ASP A 16 -19.88 -8.57 11.57
N ARG A 17 -18.64 -8.99 11.32
CA ARG A 17 -17.46 -8.14 11.53
C ARG A 17 -17.49 -6.87 10.68
N LEU A 18 -17.94 -6.96 9.43
CA LEU A 18 -18.06 -5.76 8.57
C LEU A 18 -19.09 -4.73 9.09
N LYS A 19 -20.09 -5.15 9.88
CA LYS A 19 -21.03 -4.22 10.52
C LYS A 19 -20.33 -3.32 11.52
N ASP A 20 -19.37 -3.85 12.28
CA ASP A 20 -18.56 -3.06 13.21
C ASP A 20 -17.86 -1.88 12.50
N GLY A 21 -17.40 -2.09 11.27
CA GLY A 21 -16.78 -1.02 10.47
C GLY A 21 -17.75 0.07 10.03
N ALA A 22 -19.03 -0.28 9.83
CA ALA A 22 -20.08 0.71 9.59
C ALA A 22 -20.40 1.50 10.86
N ASP A 23 -20.45 0.84 12.02
CA ASP A 23 -20.70 1.49 13.31
C ASP A 23 -19.63 2.56 13.63
N VAL A 24 -18.37 2.33 13.24
CA VAL A 24 -17.28 3.31 13.37
C VAL A 24 -17.57 4.61 12.62
N VAL A 25 -17.99 4.53 11.35
CA VAL A 25 -18.18 5.73 10.52
C VAL A 25 -19.54 6.39 10.72
N LEU A 26 -20.51 5.64 11.28
CA LEU A 26 -21.85 6.13 11.60
C LEU A 26 -21.97 6.64 13.05
N ASP A 27 -20.87 6.59 13.81
CA ASP A 27 -20.84 7.11 15.17
C ASP A 27 -21.29 8.58 15.19
N LEU A 28 -22.28 8.86 16.03
CA LEU A 28 -22.87 10.19 16.17
C LEU A 28 -21.99 11.13 17.00
N ASP A 29 -21.02 10.58 17.73
CA ASP A 29 -20.05 11.36 18.50
C ASP A 29 -18.92 11.92 17.61
N LEU A 30 -18.78 11.44 16.35
CA LEU A 30 -17.85 12.00 15.39
C LEU A 30 -18.30 13.40 14.92
N PRO A 31 -17.42 14.41 14.91
CA PRO A 31 -17.75 15.79 14.53
C PRO A 31 -17.78 15.98 13.00
N ILE A 32 -18.57 15.14 12.31
CA ILE A 32 -18.70 15.06 10.85
C ILE A 32 -20.18 15.18 10.44
N ASP A 33 -20.45 15.53 9.19
CA ASP A 33 -21.82 15.67 8.67
C ASP A 33 -22.37 14.38 8.03
N GLU A 34 -23.59 14.42 7.46
CA GLU A 34 -24.20 13.26 6.80
C GLU A 34 -23.49 12.88 5.48
N ALA A 35 -22.89 13.85 4.78
CA ALA A 35 -22.14 13.58 3.56
C ALA A 35 -20.84 12.85 3.89
N ASP A 36 -20.14 13.28 4.94
CA ASP A 36 -18.95 12.60 5.47
C ASP A 36 -19.26 11.16 5.90
N ARG A 37 -20.41 10.93 6.56
CA ARG A 37 -20.86 9.56 6.93
C ARG A 37 -21.07 8.67 5.70
N ALA A 38 -21.70 9.22 4.65
CA ALA A 38 -21.88 8.50 3.39
C ALA A 38 -20.53 8.19 2.72
N GLU A 39 -19.58 9.13 2.77
CA GLU A 39 -18.22 8.94 2.29
C GLU A 39 -17.43 7.91 3.11
N GLY A 40 -17.63 7.87 4.42
CA GLY A 40 -17.06 6.85 5.31
C GLY A 40 -17.53 5.44 4.95
N LEU A 41 -18.83 5.26 4.67
CA LEU A 41 -19.34 3.97 4.17
C LEU A 41 -18.76 3.62 2.79
N ARG A 42 -18.58 4.62 1.90
CA ARG A 42 -17.92 4.42 0.62
C ARG A 42 -16.46 4.01 0.78
N ALA A 43 -15.75 4.57 1.77
CA ALA A 43 -14.38 4.19 2.11
C ALA A 43 -14.30 2.74 2.60
N LEU A 44 -15.23 2.31 3.47
CA LEU A 44 -15.33 0.91 3.92
C LEU A 44 -15.50 -0.06 2.73
N LEU A 45 -16.38 0.28 1.78
CA LEU A 45 -16.61 -0.53 0.56
C LEU A 45 -15.38 -0.57 -0.36
N ARG A 46 -14.72 0.58 -0.57
CA ARG A 46 -13.47 0.65 -1.34
C ARG A 46 -12.39 -0.23 -0.72
N ARG A 47 -12.26 -0.18 0.61
CA ARG A 47 -11.30 -0.99 1.33
C ARG A 47 -11.61 -2.48 1.21
N LEU A 48 -12.86 -2.88 1.37
CA LEU A 48 -13.27 -4.27 1.16
C LEU A 48 -12.91 -4.75 -0.25
N SER A 49 -13.22 -3.95 -1.27
CA SER A 49 -12.88 -4.30 -2.65
C SER A 49 -11.37 -4.42 -2.85
N SER A 50 -10.59 -3.49 -2.29
CA SER A 50 -9.12 -3.53 -2.34
C SER A 50 -8.56 -4.80 -1.70
N GLU A 51 -9.04 -5.19 -0.52
CA GLU A 51 -8.53 -6.39 0.17
C GLU A 51 -8.92 -7.66 -0.57
N VAL A 52 -10.15 -7.78 -1.07
CA VAL A 52 -10.53 -8.94 -1.89
C VAL A 52 -9.63 -9.04 -3.12
N SER A 53 -9.44 -7.94 -3.85
CA SER A 53 -8.59 -7.93 -5.05
C SER A 53 -7.13 -8.30 -4.76
N ARG A 54 -6.54 -7.80 -3.66
CA ARG A 54 -5.11 -7.97 -3.38
C ARG A 54 -4.79 -9.25 -2.62
N ASP A 55 -5.59 -9.56 -1.59
CA ASP A 55 -5.30 -10.65 -0.68
C ASP A 55 -5.89 -11.97 -1.16
N LEU A 56 -7.11 -11.97 -1.70
CA LEU A 56 -7.76 -13.20 -2.16
C LEU A 56 -7.41 -13.52 -3.61
N GLU A 57 -7.49 -12.52 -4.50
CA GLU A 57 -7.32 -12.71 -5.94
C GLU A 57 -5.88 -12.48 -6.44
N GLY A 58 -5.01 -11.81 -5.66
CA GLY A 58 -3.66 -11.39 -6.08
C GLY A 58 -2.59 -12.50 -6.22
N GLY A 59 -3.00 -13.75 -6.46
CA GLY A 59 -2.13 -14.90 -6.76
C GLY A 59 -1.26 -15.42 -5.59
N GLY A 60 -1.29 -14.75 -4.44
CA GLY A 60 -0.56 -15.13 -3.24
C GLY A 60 0.97 -15.03 -3.41
N THR A 61 1.72 -15.76 -2.59
CA THR A 61 3.19 -15.62 -2.55
C THR A 61 3.94 -16.52 -3.54
N SER A 62 3.28 -17.54 -4.10
CA SER A 62 3.87 -18.45 -5.08
C SER A 62 3.69 -17.95 -6.52
N TYR A 63 2.62 -17.20 -6.79
CA TYR A 63 2.28 -16.64 -8.10
C TYR A 63 1.90 -15.18 -7.93
N PRO A 64 2.80 -14.32 -7.40
CA PRO A 64 2.45 -12.96 -7.05
C PRO A 64 2.07 -12.15 -8.29
N GLU A 65 0.99 -11.39 -8.19
CA GLU A 65 0.61 -10.41 -9.20
C GLU A 65 0.82 -8.99 -8.66
N LEU A 66 1.52 -8.14 -9.43
CA LEU A 66 1.63 -6.70 -9.14
C LEU A 66 0.31 -6.00 -9.47
N ALA A 67 -0.67 -6.18 -8.59
CA ALA A 67 -2.02 -5.65 -8.77
C ALA A 67 -2.03 -4.12 -8.59
N TRP A 68 -2.72 -3.44 -9.49
CA TRP A 68 -3.00 -2.01 -9.36
C TRP A 68 -3.95 -1.78 -8.18
N VAL A 69 -3.63 -0.78 -7.34
CA VAL A 69 -4.47 -0.41 -6.19
C VAL A 69 -5.61 0.54 -6.61
N HIS A 70 -5.50 1.19 -7.77
CA HIS A 70 -6.55 2.03 -8.34
C HIS A 70 -7.78 1.19 -8.77
N PRO A 71 -9.03 1.65 -8.55
CA PRO A 71 -9.48 2.97 -8.11
C PRO A 71 -9.67 3.11 -6.58
N PHE A 72 -9.07 2.22 -5.77
CA PHE A 72 -9.31 2.19 -4.34
C PHE A 72 -8.40 3.18 -3.61
N LYS A 73 -9.02 4.26 -3.10
CA LYS A 73 -8.37 5.21 -2.21
C LYS A 73 -8.05 4.56 -0.86
N ASN A 74 -6.88 4.84 -0.32
CA ASN A 74 -6.40 4.31 0.95
C ASN A 74 -5.75 5.41 1.77
N GLY A 75 -6.57 6.11 2.56
CA GLY A 75 -6.10 7.22 3.39
C GLY A 75 -5.84 8.48 2.57
N GLN A 76 -4.63 9.03 2.69
CA GLN A 76 -4.14 10.18 1.95
C GLN A 76 -3.26 9.68 0.78
N ASP A 77 -3.84 8.89 -0.12
CA ASP A 77 -3.15 8.42 -1.32
C ASP A 77 -2.82 9.59 -2.25
N ASN A 78 -1.60 9.57 -2.82
CA ASN A 78 -1.15 10.58 -3.75
C ASN A 78 -1.98 10.49 -5.05
N PRO A 79 -2.70 11.55 -5.45
CA PRO A 79 -3.49 11.55 -6.69
C PRO A 79 -2.64 11.38 -7.95
N ASP A 80 -1.37 11.78 -7.89
CA ASP A 80 -0.39 11.57 -8.95
C ASP A 80 0.29 10.20 -8.86
N GLY A 81 -0.23 9.29 -8.03
CA GLY A 81 0.34 7.97 -7.79
C GLY A 81 -0.33 6.84 -8.54
N LEU A 82 0.46 6.12 -9.34
CA LEU A 82 0.18 4.74 -9.70
C LEU A 82 0.83 3.83 -8.65
N TYR A 83 -0.03 3.12 -7.90
CA TYR A 83 0.39 2.18 -6.88
C TYR A 83 0.15 0.74 -7.33
N GLN A 84 1.16 -0.10 -7.17
CA GLN A 84 1.04 -1.55 -7.36
C GLN A 84 1.48 -2.30 -6.12
N ILE A 85 0.86 -3.43 -5.83
CA ILE A 85 1.19 -4.21 -4.64
C ILE A 85 1.02 -5.70 -4.87
N ALA A 86 1.94 -6.49 -4.32
CA ALA A 86 1.91 -7.95 -4.36
C ALA A 86 2.30 -8.55 -3.00
N SER A 87 1.72 -9.71 -2.66
CA SER A 87 2.09 -10.46 -1.46
C SER A 87 3.43 -11.16 -1.63
N LEU A 88 4.27 -11.11 -0.59
CA LEU A 88 5.59 -11.77 -0.55
C LEU A 88 5.72 -12.70 0.66
N ASP A 89 6.48 -13.77 0.49
CA ASP A 89 7.09 -14.55 1.56
C ASP A 89 8.60 -14.60 1.31
N LEU A 90 9.37 -13.69 1.92
CA LEU A 90 10.81 -13.51 1.68
C LEU A 90 11.66 -14.72 2.10
N SER A 91 11.06 -15.79 2.63
CA SER A 91 11.75 -17.10 2.68
C SER A 91 11.97 -17.71 1.29
N ARG A 92 11.27 -17.20 0.26
CA ARG A 92 11.40 -17.53 -1.16
C ARG A 92 12.27 -16.52 -1.89
N THR A 93 12.60 -16.84 -3.13
CA THR A 93 13.31 -15.92 -4.03
C THR A 93 12.36 -15.35 -5.08
N TYR A 94 12.38 -14.03 -5.21
CA TYR A 94 11.62 -13.29 -6.20
C TYR A 94 12.56 -12.60 -7.19
N ARG A 95 12.06 -12.38 -8.41
CA ARG A 95 12.68 -11.51 -9.41
C ARG A 95 11.72 -10.40 -9.78
N LEU A 96 12.21 -9.16 -9.73
CA LEU A 96 11.54 -7.99 -10.28
C LEU A 96 12.34 -7.52 -11.49
N SER A 97 11.68 -7.44 -12.64
CA SER A 97 12.30 -7.05 -13.90
C SER A 97 11.37 -6.15 -14.69
N GLY A 98 11.91 -5.45 -15.68
CA GLY A 98 11.09 -4.57 -16.51
C GLY A 98 11.85 -3.38 -17.05
N THR A 99 11.15 -2.26 -17.21
CA THR A 99 11.73 -0.98 -17.62
C THR A 99 11.35 0.12 -16.64
N VAL A 100 12.25 1.05 -16.37
CA VAL A 100 11.99 2.16 -15.43
C VAL A 100 11.04 3.22 -16.00
N GLY A 101 10.84 3.26 -17.31
CA GLY A 101 10.02 4.28 -17.97
C GLY A 101 10.64 5.67 -17.87
N SER A 102 9.79 6.70 -17.84
CA SER A 102 10.19 8.10 -17.64
C SER A 102 9.45 8.76 -16.48
N VAL A 103 8.79 7.97 -15.63
CA VAL A 103 8.04 8.44 -14.47
C VAL A 103 8.92 9.26 -13.54
N ARG A 104 8.38 10.36 -12.99
CA ARG A 104 9.15 11.31 -12.20
C ARG A 104 9.80 10.68 -10.96
N TYR A 105 9.08 9.78 -10.30
CA TYR A 105 9.55 9.03 -9.14
C TYR A 105 9.08 7.57 -9.23
N LEU A 106 10.02 6.64 -9.09
CA LEU A 106 9.75 5.22 -8.93
C LEU A 106 10.35 4.77 -7.59
N GLY A 107 9.49 4.32 -6.66
CA GLY A 107 9.90 3.75 -5.38
C GLY A 107 9.41 2.31 -5.25
N ILE A 108 10.29 1.41 -4.86
CA ILE A 108 10.04 -0.03 -4.67
C ILE A 108 10.37 -0.38 -3.23
N THR A 109 9.34 -0.75 -2.46
CA THR A 109 9.47 -1.05 -1.03
C THR A 109 8.95 -2.45 -0.71
N ALA A 110 9.77 -3.29 -0.08
CA ALA A 110 9.27 -4.52 0.57
C ALA A 110 9.00 -4.21 2.04
N MET A 111 7.74 -4.32 2.48
CA MET A 111 7.35 -3.94 3.85
C MET A 111 6.15 -4.72 4.38
N THR A 112 6.01 -4.80 5.70
CA THR A 112 4.75 -5.28 6.30
C THR A 112 3.60 -4.33 5.97
N THR A 113 2.37 -4.84 5.98
CA THR A 113 1.16 -4.03 5.69
C THR A 113 0.04 -4.30 6.70
N ASP A 114 0.38 -4.96 7.81
CA ASP A 114 -0.56 -5.23 8.90
C ASP A 114 -0.41 -4.14 9.97
N PHE A 115 -1.29 -3.16 9.90
CA PHE A 115 -1.34 -2.03 10.82
C PHE A 115 -1.83 -2.42 12.21
N SER A 116 -2.45 -3.60 12.37
CA SER A 116 -2.89 -4.11 13.67
C SER A 116 -1.74 -4.75 14.45
N ALA A 117 -0.70 -5.24 13.76
CA ALA A 117 0.45 -5.90 14.36
C ALA A 117 1.51 -4.95 14.92
N GLY A 118 1.34 -3.64 14.75
CA GLY A 118 2.26 -2.60 15.24
C GLY A 118 2.90 -1.78 14.13
N ALA A 119 4.12 -1.29 14.37
CA ALA A 119 4.85 -0.47 13.41
C ALA A 119 5.16 -1.26 12.13
N ILE A 120 5.00 -0.59 10.98
CA ILE A 120 5.37 -1.14 9.69
C ILE A 120 6.90 -1.26 9.60
N GLU A 121 7.37 -2.45 9.25
CA GLU A 121 8.78 -2.77 9.04
C GLU A 121 9.06 -2.76 7.54
N GLN A 122 10.15 -2.11 7.12
CA GLN A 122 10.60 -2.07 5.73
C GLN A 122 11.92 -2.84 5.59
N PHE A 123 12.01 -3.70 4.59
CA PHE A 123 13.12 -4.64 4.37
C PHE A 123 13.95 -4.28 3.13
N LEU A 124 13.30 -3.73 2.11
CA LEU A 124 13.92 -3.24 0.88
C LEU A 124 13.33 -1.88 0.56
N ASN A 125 14.18 -0.93 0.19
CA ASN A 125 13.79 0.36 -0.35
C ASN A 125 14.74 0.67 -1.50
N LEU A 126 14.21 0.80 -2.71
CA LEU A 126 14.95 1.14 -3.91
C LEU A 126 14.20 2.23 -4.67
N ASN A 127 14.94 3.21 -5.14
CA ASN A 127 14.48 4.19 -6.10
C ASN A 127 14.88 3.78 -7.52
N GLY A 128 14.15 4.28 -8.52
CA GLY A 128 14.38 3.93 -9.92
C GLY A 128 15.80 4.24 -10.42
N ASP A 129 16.45 5.25 -9.87
CA ASP A 129 17.84 5.65 -10.18
C ASP A 129 18.90 4.78 -9.51
N GLU A 130 18.52 3.94 -8.55
CA GLU A 130 19.39 2.94 -7.90
C GLU A 130 19.36 1.59 -8.62
N LEU A 131 18.44 1.41 -9.59
CA LEU A 131 18.30 0.16 -10.33
C LEU A 131 19.44 0.00 -11.37
N PRO A 132 20.07 -1.18 -11.47
CA PRO A 132 21.05 -1.46 -12.50
C PRO A 132 20.34 -1.59 -13.85
N THR A 133 20.35 -0.51 -14.62
CA THR A 133 19.66 -0.42 -15.91
C THR A 133 20.64 -0.49 -17.08
N ASP A 134 20.20 -1.10 -18.18
CA ASP A 134 20.88 -1.01 -19.47
C ASP A 134 20.59 0.34 -20.17
N VAL A 135 21.13 0.51 -21.38
CA VAL A 135 20.94 1.74 -22.19
C VAL A 135 19.49 2.01 -22.58
N ASP A 136 18.63 0.99 -22.55
CA ASP A 136 17.20 1.08 -22.86
C ASP A 136 16.36 1.22 -21.57
N GLY A 137 16.99 1.35 -20.40
CA GLY A 137 16.30 1.45 -19.11
C GLY A 137 15.73 0.11 -18.61
N ARG A 138 16.17 -1.02 -19.18
CA ARG A 138 15.75 -2.36 -18.72
C ARG A 138 16.55 -2.76 -17.51
N PHE A 139 15.91 -3.43 -16.56
CA PHE A 139 16.57 -3.95 -15.36
C PHE A 139 16.05 -5.33 -14.97
N SER A 140 16.84 -6.02 -14.14
CA SER A 140 16.44 -7.23 -13.45
C SER A 140 17.11 -7.29 -12.09
N ILE A 141 16.33 -7.41 -11.02
CA ILE A 141 16.84 -7.60 -9.66
C ILE A 141 16.20 -8.83 -9.04
N ALA A 142 16.93 -9.50 -8.16
CA ALA A 142 16.43 -10.62 -7.39
C ALA A 142 16.60 -10.37 -5.90
N PHE A 143 15.66 -10.86 -5.10
CA PHE A 143 15.67 -10.68 -3.65
C PHE A 143 15.01 -11.86 -2.93
N GLY A 144 15.47 -12.13 -1.72
CA GLY A 144 15.00 -13.24 -0.89
C GLY A 144 15.94 -13.53 0.28
N ALA A 145 15.63 -14.56 1.04
CA ALA A 145 16.46 -14.97 2.18
C ALA A 145 17.67 -15.81 1.79
N GLY A 146 18.79 -15.53 2.46
CA GLY A 146 20.03 -16.29 2.33
C GLY A 146 20.88 -15.87 1.13
N PRO A 147 21.92 -16.66 0.79
CA PRO A 147 22.81 -16.33 -0.30
C PRO A 147 22.08 -16.41 -1.66
N PRO A 148 22.55 -15.67 -2.67
CA PRO A 148 21.99 -15.69 -4.01
C PRO A 148 21.97 -17.13 -4.56
N PRO A 149 20.85 -17.60 -5.16
CA PRO A 149 20.81 -18.93 -5.77
C PRO A 149 21.77 -19.00 -6.98
N GLU A 150 22.45 -20.11 -7.23
CA GLU A 150 23.21 -20.29 -8.48
C GLU A 150 22.26 -20.65 -9.65
N PRO A 151 22.42 -20.12 -10.87
CA PRO A 151 23.39 -19.14 -11.33
C PRO A 151 22.75 -17.74 -11.40
N ALA A 152 22.06 -17.28 -10.35
CA ALA A 152 21.54 -15.90 -10.31
C ALA A 152 22.66 -14.86 -10.51
N ILE A 153 23.94 -15.30 -10.47
CA ILE A 153 25.16 -14.54 -10.78
C ILE A 153 25.89 -15.07 -12.05
N GLY A 154 25.21 -15.69 -13.02
CA GLY A 154 25.91 -16.26 -14.19
C GLY A 154 25.04 -16.50 -15.42
N GLU A 155 24.87 -15.44 -16.23
CA GLU A 155 24.71 -15.40 -17.71
C GLU A 155 23.80 -14.27 -18.21
N ALA A 156 23.13 -13.51 -17.33
CA ALA A 156 22.65 -12.18 -17.67
C ALA A 156 23.72 -11.15 -17.27
N PRO A 157 24.14 -10.23 -18.16
CA PRO A 157 24.68 -8.97 -17.65
C PRO A 157 23.57 -8.33 -16.81
N ASP A 158 23.87 -7.78 -15.63
CA ASP A 158 23.00 -6.82 -14.91
C ASP A 158 21.95 -7.32 -13.89
N GLY A 159 22.17 -8.45 -13.18
CA GLY A 159 21.29 -8.89 -12.07
C GLY A 159 21.78 -8.52 -10.66
N ALA A 160 21.21 -7.50 -10.00
CA ALA A 160 21.52 -7.24 -8.58
C ALA A 160 20.80 -8.22 -7.64
N TRP A 161 21.48 -8.66 -6.58
CA TRP A 161 20.91 -9.49 -5.51
C TRP A 161 20.75 -8.70 -4.21
N PHE A 162 19.56 -8.77 -3.61
CA PHE A 162 19.28 -8.22 -2.29
C PHE A 162 18.94 -9.35 -1.30
N GLU A 163 19.85 -9.62 -0.37
CA GLU A 163 19.61 -10.54 0.73
C GLU A 163 18.71 -9.88 1.78
N LEU A 164 17.56 -10.49 2.06
CA LEU A 164 16.53 -9.97 2.96
C LEU A 164 16.19 -10.99 4.06
N PRO A 165 15.70 -10.57 5.24
CA PRO A 165 15.27 -11.51 6.26
C PRO A 165 14.03 -12.31 5.82
N PRO A 166 13.90 -13.59 6.23
CA PRO A 166 12.71 -14.38 5.95
C PRO A 166 11.49 -13.78 6.65
N ARG A 167 10.54 -13.25 5.87
CA ARG A 167 9.39 -12.51 6.40
C ARG A 167 8.22 -12.53 5.41
N ARG A 168 7.00 -12.65 5.93
CA ARG A 168 5.77 -12.36 5.17
C ARG A 168 5.51 -10.86 5.16
N CYS A 169 5.39 -10.29 3.98
CA CYS A 169 5.27 -8.86 3.74
C CYS A 169 4.60 -8.61 2.37
N SER A 170 4.61 -7.37 1.89
CA SER A 170 4.16 -7.00 0.55
C SER A 170 5.28 -6.25 -0.18
N LEU A 171 5.34 -6.37 -1.51
CA LEU A 171 6.07 -5.44 -2.37
C LEU A 171 5.12 -4.31 -2.76
N LEU A 172 5.41 -3.08 -2.36
CA LEU A 172 4.68 -1.88 -2.77
C LEU A 172 5.52 -1.07 -3.74
N VAL A 173 4.97 -0.82 -4.93
CA VAL A 173 5.53 0.07 -5.93
C VAL A 173 4.76 1.38 -5.92
N ARG A 174 5.49 2.49 -5.92
CA ARG A 174 4.99 3.86 -6.05
C ARG A 174 5.56 4.47 -7.31
N GLN A 175 4.70 4.90 -8.20
CA GLN A 175 5.07 5.63 -9.40
C GLN A 175 4.38 6.99 -9.33
N PHE A 176 5.12 8.07 -9.07
CA PHE A 176 4.55 9.42 -9.02
C PHE A 176 4.86 10.18 -10.29
N PHE A 177 3.82 10.76 -10.88
CA PHE A 177 3.88 11.51 -12.12
C PHE A 177 3.94 13.00 -11.81
N SER A 178 4.73 13.76 -12.57
CA SER A 178 4.56 15.23 -12.62
C SER A 178 3.85 15.67 -13.89
N ASP A 179 3.88 14.83 -14.93
CA ASP A 179 3.19 15.01 -16.18
C ASP A 179 2.55 13.69 -16.64
N TRP A 180 1.27 13.51 -16.33
CA TRP A 180 0.51 12.31 -16.72
C TRP A 180 0.34 12.15 -18.24
N GLU A 181 0.52 13.21 -19.03
CA GLU A 181 0.31 13.16 -20.48
C GLU A 181 1.56 12.62 -21.20
N ASP A 182 2.75 13.05 -20.76
CA ASP A 182 4.01 12.76 -21.44
C ASP A 182 4.92 11.74 -20.73
N GLU A 183 4.75 11.51 -19.42
CA GLU A 183 5.55 10.52 -18.70
C GLU A 183 5.05 9.08 -18.93
N VAL A 184 6.00 8.14 -19.08
CA VAL A 184 5.72 6.72 -19.26
C VAL A 184 5.94 5.99 -17.93
N PRO A 185 4.94 5.22 -17.42
CA PRO A 185 5.12 4.40 -16.23
C PRO A 185 6.25 3.38 -16.41
N ALA A 186 6.86 2.99 -15.31
CA ALA A 186 7.65 1.76 -15.25
C ALA A 186 6.75 0.55 -15.57
N ASP A 187 7.19 -0.29 -16.49
CA ASP A 187 6.57 -1.59 -16.80
C ASP A 187 7.29 -2.66 -16.00
N LEU A 188 6.59 -3.29 -15.04
CA LEU A 188 7.18 -4.12 -14.00
C LEU A 188 6.58 -5.52 -14.01
N HIS A 189 7.46 -6.51 -13.99
CA HIS A 189 7.13 -7.92 -13.87
C HIS A 189 7.77 -8.52 -12.61
N LEU A 190 6.91 -9.02 -11.71
CA LEU A 190 7.32 -9.73 -10.51
C LEU A 190 7.01 -11.22 -10.67
N GLU A 191 7.99 -12.06 -10.39
CA GLU A 191 7.83 -13.51 -10.34
C GLU A 191 8.47 -14.11 -9.09
N CYS A 192 7.89 -15.21 -8.60
CA CYS A 192 8.56 -16.12 -7.68
C CYS A 192 9.37 -17.11 -8.52
N THR A 193 10.67 -17.26 -8.24
CA THR A 193 11.56 -18.11 -9.06
C THR A 193 11.41 -19.61 -8.78
N ASP A 194 10.81 -19.96 -7.65
CA ASP A 194 10.53 -21.32 -7.22
C ASP A 194 9.03 -21.49 -6.90
N PRO A 195 8.14 -21.22 -7.88
CA PRO A 195 6.72 -21.32 -7.64
C PRO A 195 6.41 -22.78 -7.32
N GLY A 196 5.81 -23.02 -6.15
CA GLY A 196 5.30 -24.34 -5.81
C GLY A 196 4.26 -24.82 -6.83
N PRO A 197 3.72 -26.04 -6.71
CA PRO A 197 2.70 -26.51 -7.64
C PRO A 197 1.52 -25.53 -7.72
N SER A 198 0.99 -25.31 -8.93
CA SER A 198 -0.14 -24.39 -9.13
C SER A 198 -1.34 -24.83 -8.31
N THR A 199 -1.96 -23.90 -7.59
CA THR A 199 -3.22 -24.15 -6.91
C THR A 199 -4.35 -24.13 -7.93
N SER A 200 -5.23 -25.15 -7.92
CA SER A 200 -6.34 -25.25 -8.89
C SER A 200 -7.65 -24.69 -8.34
N ARG A 201 -8.01 -25.04 -7.10
CA ARG A 201 -9.27 -24.65 -6.47
C ARG A 201 -9.00 -24.20 -5.05
N LEU A 202 -9.70 -23.13 -4.65
CA LEU A 202 -9.69 -22.66 -3.28
C LEU A 202 -10.48 -23.62 -2.39
N GLU A 203 -9.81 -24.21 -1.41
CA GLU A 203 -10.45 -25.12 -0.46
C GLU A 203 -11.08 -24.34 0.72
N PRO A 204 -12.11 -24.88 1.39
CA PRO A 204 -12.73 -24.20 2.54
C PRO A 204 -11.75 -23.80 3.65
N ARG A 205 -10.74 -24.64 3.89
CA ARG A 205 -9.66 -24.39 4.87
C ARG A 205 -8.75 -23.23 4.51
N GLU A 206 -8.71 -22.86 3.23
CA GLU A 206 -7.91 -21.75 2.71
C GLU A 206 -8.74 -20.47 2.72
N LEU A 207 -10.02 -20.53 2.34
CA LEU A 207 -10.91 -19.36 2.31
C LEU A 207 -11.22 -18.79 3.70
N ALA A 208 -11.50 -19.62 4.71
CA ALA A 208 -11.92 -19.12 6.02
C ALA A 208 -10.92 -18.15 6.68
N PRO A 209 -9.60 -18.42 6.67
CA PRO A 209 -8.61 -17.44 7.12
C PRO A 209 -8.61 -16.12 6.33
N TYR A 210 -8.85 -16.14 5.01
CA TYR A 210 -8.96 -14.91 4.22
C TYR A 210 -10.14 -14.07 4.66
N LEU A 211 -11.31 -14.68 4.88
CA LEU A 211 -12.50 -13.95 5.33
C LEU A 211 -12.23 -13.21 6.66
N VAL A 212 -11.67 -13.89 7.65
CA VAL A 212 -11.33 -13.26 8.95
C VAL A 212 -10.36 -12.09 8.74
N ARG A 213 -9.25 -12.34 8.03
CA ARG A 213 -8.21 -11.34 7.81
C ARG A 213 -8.71 -10.11 7.06
N ILE A 214 -9.47 -10.31 5.98
CA ILE A 214 -10.06 -9.22 5.18
C ILE A 214 -11.00 -8.38 6.05
N ALA A 215 -11.90 -9.01 6.80
CA ALA A 215 -12.83 -8.26 7.64
C ALA A 215 -12.09 -7.43 8.70
N ASP A 216 -11.10 -8.01 9.36
CA ASP A 216 -10.31 -7.29 10.36
C ASP A 216 -9.52 -6.12 9.76
N GLN A 217 -8.83 -6.33 8.63
CA GLN A 217 -8.10 -5.27 7.94
C GLN A 217 -9.02 -4.11 7.50
N VAL A 218 -10.21 -4.44 6.99
CA VAL A 218 -11.21 -3.45 6.56
C VAL A 218 -11.68 -2.61 7.75
N VAL A 219 -12.06 -3.25 8.85
CA VAL A 219 -12.59 -2.53 10.02
C VAL A 219 -11.49 -1.74 10.73
N GLU A 220 -10.33 -2.35 10.99
CA GLU A 220 -9.26 -1.70 11.74
C GLU A 220 -8.68 -0.50 11.00
N MET A 221 -8.53 -0.57 9.67
CA MET A 221 -8.08 0.60 8.93
C MET A 221 -9.14 1.71 8.90
N THR A 222 -10.42 1.35 8.73
CA THR A 222 -11.50 2.34 8.77
C THR A 222 -11.50 3.06 10.12
N ALA A 223 -11.36 2.31 11.21
CA ALA A 223 -11.22 2.86 12.56
C ALA A 223 -9.94 3.67 12.76
N PHE A 224 -8.82 3.26 12.14
CA PHE A 224 -7.58 4.03 12.19
C PHE A 224 -7.77 5.41 11.57
N TRP A 225 -8.28 5.51 10.33
CA TRP A 225 -8.45 6.79 9.65
C TRP A 225 -9.53 7.67 10.29
N ALA A 226 -10.62 7.09 10.78
CA ALA A 226 -11.63 7.84 11.53
C ALA A 226 -11.03 8.48 12.80
N ARG A 227 -10.28 7.69 13.59
CA ARG A 227 -9.56 8.20 14.79
C ARG A 227 -8.49 9.21 14.42
N PHE A 228 -7.77 8.97 13.33
CA PHE A 228 -6.74 9.88 12.83
C PHE A 228 -7.34 11.27 12.56
N GLY A 229 -8.40 11.34 11.75
CA GLY A 229 -9.10 12.60 11.45
C GLY A 229 -9.70 13.26 12.70
N ALA A 230 -10.38 12.48 13.56
CA ALA A 230 -10.93 13.01 14.82
C ALA A 230 -9.84 13.62 15.72
N SER A 231 -8.67 12.99 15.80
CA SER A 231 -7.56 13.47 16.64
C SER A 231 -6.97 14.81 16.15
N HIS A 232 -6.96 15.07 14.84
CA HIS A 232 -6.57 16.37 14.30
C HIS A 232 -7.57 17.46 14.68
N LEU A 233 -8.86 17.15 14.62
CA LEU A 233 -9.93 18.07 15.02
C LEU A 233 -9.87 18.39 16.53
N GLU A 234 -9.63 17.39 17.38
CA GLU A 234 -9.47 17.56 18.83
C GLU A 234 -8.28 18.45 19.22
N ARG A 235 -7.21 18.42 18.41
CA ARG A 235 -6.00 19.25 18.61
C ARG A 235 -6.11 20.64 17.98
N GLU A 236 -7.26 20.98 17.39
CA GLU A 236 -7.48 22.23 16.66
C GLU A 236 -6.48 22.43 15.50
N GLU A 237 -6.04 21.33 14.88
CA GLU A 237 -5.11 21.31 13.73
C GLU A 237 -5.85 21.60 12.42
N VAL A 238 -6.57 22.73 12.38
CA VAL A 238 -7.46 23.16 11.30
C VAL A 238 -6.94 24.43 10.62
N ASN A 239 -6.94 24.45 9.28
CA ASN A 239 -6.49 25.57 8.44
C ASN A 239 -5.04 26.04 8.72
N GLY A 240 -4.21 25.21 9.34
CA GLY A 240 -2.86 25.59 9.74
C GLY A 240 -1.92 24.39 9.82
N PHE A 241 -0.63 24.67 9.66
CA PHE A 241 0.42 23.66 9.50
C PHE A 241 1.51 23.76 10.59
N ASP A 242 1.30 24.57 11.62
CA ASP A 242 2.28 24.82 12.69
C ASP A 242 2.68 23.56 13.46
N HIS A 243 1.79 22.55 13.48
CA HIS A 243 2.00 21.26 14.12
C HIS A 243 2.81 20.28 13.25
N ILE A 244 3.01 20.59 11.96
CA ILE A 244 3.73 19.71 11.05
C ILE A 244 5.21 19.74 11.37
N GLN A 245 5.73 18.56 11.74
CA GLN A 245 7.15 18.26 11.72
C GLN A 245 7.43 17.34 10.54
N SER A 246 7.51 17.91 9.34
CA SER A 246 7.80 17.16 8.11
C SER A 246 9.28 16.80 8.07
N ALA A 247 9.63 15.66 8.67
CA ALA A 247 10.92 15.03 8.48
C ALA A 247 10.81 13.95 7.40
N GLN A 248 11.86 13.82 6.59
CA GLN A 248 11.99 12.69 5.66
C GLN A 248 11.83 11.38 6.43
N GLY A 249 10.94 10.51 5.95
CA GLY A 249 10.62 9.23 6.58
C GLY A 249 9.77 9.31 7.84
N SER A 250 9.16 10.47 8.17
CA SER A 250 8.34 10.67 9.37
C SER A 250 7.16 9.71 9.48
N ALA A 251 6.64 9.22 8.35
CA ALA A 251 5.55 8.26 8.28
C ALA A 251 5.99 6.84 7.88
N SER A 252 7.29 6.54 7.86
CA SER A 252 7.81 5.22 7.43
C SER A 252 7.28 4.06 8.27
N ASN A 253 7.10 4.28 9.57
CA ASN A 253 6.50 3.33 10.51
C ASN A 253 4.99 3.13 10.31
N LEU A 254 4.35 3.95 9.49
CA LEU A 254 2.97 3.83 9.01
C LEU A 254 2.94 3.41 7.53
N GLY A 255 4.06 2.94 7.00
CA GLY A 255 4.18 2.46 5.62
C GLY A 255 4.42 3.56 4.58
N GLY A 256 4.63 4.82 4.98
CA GLY A 256 5.09 5.89 4.08
C GLY A 256 6.46 5.61 3.47
N SER A 257 6.77 6.25 2.34
CA SER A 257 8.12 6.17 1.77
C SER A 257 9.13 6.83 2.71
N VAL A 258 10.32 6.23 2.83
CA VAL A 258 11.44 6.83 3.56
C VAL A 258 11.96 8.11 2.90
N ASP A 259 11.66 8.32 1.62
CA ASP A 259 12.08 9.51 0.88
C ASP A 259 11.13 10.69 0.99
N GLN A 260 9.95 10.47 1.58
CA GLN A 260 8.91 11.49 1.65
C GLN A 260 8.89 12.18 3.00
N GLY A 261 8.78 13.50 2.97
CA GLY A 261 8.33 14.30 4.10
C GLY A 261 6.82 14.51 3.97
N TYR A 262 6.06 14.07 4.97
CA TYR A 262 4.61 14.24 4.98
C TYR A 262 4.20 15.42 5.83
N GLY A 263 3.15 16.09 5.39
CA GLY A 263 2.50 17.18 6.09
C GLY A 263 1.02 17.17 5.81
N GLN A 264 0.19 17.27 6.84
CA GLN A 264 -1.27 17.22 6.73
C GLN A 264 -1.89 18.26 7.65
N ALA A 265 -3.03 18.81 7.26
CA ALA A 265 -3.89 19.62 8.11
C ALA A 265 -5.34 19.38 7.71
N TRP A 266 -6.25 19.52 8.66
CA TRP A 266 -7.66 19.59 8.33
C TRP A 266 -7.98 20.97 7.77
N TYR A 267 -8.96 21.08 6.88
CA TYR A 267 -9.44 22.36 6.41
C TYR A 267 -10.93 22.55 6.67
N ARG A 268 -11.32 23.79 6.93
CA ARG A 268 -12.71 24.23 7.03
C ARG A 268 -12.80 25.62 6.43
N VAL A 269 -13.44 25.72 5.28
CA VAL A 269 -13.54 26.95 4.49
C VAL A 269 -15.02 27.17 4.20
N GLY A 270 -15.56 28.33 4.59
CA GLY A 270 -16.94 28.71 4.28
C GLY A 270 -17.15 28.97 2.79
N GLU A 271 -18.43 29.05 2.37
CA GLU A 271 -18.80 29.26 0.94
C GLU A 271 -18.18 30.52 0.31
N ASP A 272 -17.97 31.56 1.12
CA ASP A 272 -17.39 32.86 0.71
C ASP A 272 -15.92 33.03 1.17
N GLU A 273 -15.26 31.95 1.60
CA GLU A 273 -13.89 31.98 2.13
C GLU A 273 -12.91 31.24 1.20
N ALA A 274 -11.61 31.49 1.40
CA ALA A 274 -10.54 30.75 0.74
C ALA A 274 -9.39 30.50 1.72
N LEU A 275 -8.80 29.31 1.68
CA LEU A 275 -7.56 28.99 2.39
C LEU A 275 -6.36 29.27 1.47
N LEU A 276 -5.55 30.26 1.83
CA LEU A 276 -4.37 30.66 1.07
C LEU A 276 -3.14 29.91 1.61
N LEU A 277 -2.54 29.07 0.76
CA LEU A 277 -1.34 28.31 1.07
C LEU A 277 -0.14 28.93 0.38
N GLU A 278 0.81 29.44 1.17
CA GLU A 278 2.09 29.93 0.67
C GLU A 278 3.18 28.93 1.04
N VAL A 279 3.74 28.27 0.03
CA VAL A 279 4.81 27.28 0.23
C VAL A 279 6.07 27.72 -0.48
N LYS A 280 7.21 27.53 0.17
CA LYS A 280 8.50 27.55 -0.52
C LYS A 280 8.70 26.18 -1.15
N ILE A 281 8.80 26.13 -2.48
CA ILE A 281 9.01 24.88 -3.22
C ILE A 281 10.28 24.19 -2.66
N PRO A 282 10.16 22.94 -2.18
CA PRO A 282 11.30 22.19 -1.67
C PRO A 282 12.26 21.82 -2.81
N ASP A 283 13.55 21.71 -2.49
CA ASP A 283 14.55 21.15 -3.40
C ASP A 283 14.49 19.62 -3.33
N CYS A 284 13.63 19.03 -4.16
CA CYS A 284 13.39 17.59 -4.18
C CYS A 284 12.99 17.09 -5.58
N ALA A 285 12.92 15.78 -5.74
CA ALA A 285 12.51 15.16 -6.99
C ALA A 285 11.03 15.43 -7.32
N TYR A 286 10.15 15.33 -6.33
CA TYR A 286 8.71 15.47 -6.50
C TYR A 286 8.10 16.14 -5.27
N TRP A 287 7.11 17.00 -5.48
CA TRP A 287 6.31 17.62 -4.42
C TRP A 287 4.91 17.88 -4.93
N GLU A 288 3.93 17.88 -4.02
CA GLU A 288 2.55 18.22 -4.34
C GLU A 288 1.82 18.78 -3.11
N ILE A 289 0.59 19.24 -3.33
CA ILE A 289 -0.42 19.49 -2.31
C ILE A 289 -1.72 18.89 -2.83
N GLN A 290 -2.33 17.99 -2.06
CA GLN A 290 -3.61 17.38 -2.38
C GLN A 290 -4.71 17.79 -1.39
N LEU A 291 -5.95 17.71 -1.87
CA LEU A 291 -7.14 17.72 -1.02
C LEU A 291 -7.65 16.27 -0.88
N GLY A 292 -7.77 15.82 0.37
CA GLY A 292 -8.24 14.49 0.75
C GLY A 292 -9.74 14.44 1.02
#